data_AF-A0AAW5SFM3-F1
#
_entry.id   AF-A0AAW5SFM3-F1
#
_cell.length_a   1.000
_cell.length_b   1.000
_cell.length_c   1.000
_cell.angle_alpha   90.00
_cell.angle_beta   90.00
_cell.angle_gamma   90.00
#
_symmetry.space_group_name_H-M   'P 1'
#
loop_
_entity.id
_entity.type
_entity.pdbx_description
1 polymer ?
#
loop_
_entity_poly.entity_id
_entity_poly.type
_entity_poly.pdbx_seq_one_letter_code
_entity_poly.pdbx_strand_id
1 'polypeptide(L)'
;MCKAADEPGGPRRCAAEARTHYQRSAQRVAELEREYDRLTAQLDALTAQRESVVGDIDEQGAVLFEQLTGHRPVTITNTLGHEVTTSFTVGEHTPSVNLRWEGPLPWGSWKEAADLEPAIAHALAVALQRGLWKQDDRLQRIRLPHCSKEISLGASSKIKNGASFIVIDTRETHEYRGSTSFLELDGKAAKWLAAELKAGSQRLLDLEQKVS
;
A
#
# COMPACT_ATOMS: atom_id res chain seq x y z
N MET A 1 2.33 -59.83 34.61
CA MET A 1 1.18 -59.47 35.45
C MET A 1 0.52 -58.25 34.84
N CYS A 2 -0.72 -58.37 34.36
CA CYS A 2 -1.53 -57.21 34.00
C CYS A 2 -2.16 -56.66 35.30
N LYS A 3 -2.00 -55.36 35.57
CA LYS A 3 -2.60 -54.70 36.74
C LYS A 3 -4.13 -54.82 36.71
N ALA A 4 -4.75 -54.96 37.88
CA ALA A 4 -6.19 -55.06 37.99
C ALA A 4 -6.88 -53.77 37.50
N ALA A 5 -8.15 -53.88 37.08
CA ALA A 5 -8.88 -52.81 36.40
C ALA A 5 -8.87 -51.45 37.15
N ASP A 6 -8.83 -51.49 38.48
CA ASP A 6 -8.99 -50.32 39.36
C ASP A 6 -7.69 -49.93 40.11
N GLU A 7 -6.59 -50.65 39.86
CA GLU A 7 -5.26 -50.35 40.42
C GLU A 7 -4.63 -49.12 39.73
N PRO A 8 -3.71 -48.40 40.40
CA PRO A 8 -2.94 -47.32 39.78
C PRO A 8 -2.16 -47.82 38.55
N GLY A 9 -2.52 -47.30 37.36
CA GLY A 9 -2.00 -47.76 36.06
C GLY A 9 -2.77 -48.94 35.44
N GLY A 10 -3.93 -49.31 35.98
CA GLY A 10 -4.84 -50.30 35.40
C GLY A 10 -5.64 -49.73 34.21
N PRO A 11 -6.15 -50.58 33.30
CA PRO A 11 -6.74 -50.16 32.02
C PRO A 11 -7.90 -49.14 32.16
N ARG A 12 -8.71 -49.27 33.21
CA ARG A 12 -9.91 -48.45 33.43
C ARG A 12 -9.56 -47.05 33.91
N ARG A 13 -8.59 -46.93 34.82
CA ARG A 13 -8.03 -45.65 35.29
C ARG A 13 -7.24 -44.94 34.18
N CYS A 14 -6.38 -45.64 33.45
CA CYS A 14 -5.64 -45.05 32.32
C CYS A 14 -6.57 -44.47 31.24
N ALA A 15 -7.68 -45.15 30.93
CA ALA A 15 -8.68 -44.65 29.98
C ALA A 15 -9.46 -43.43 30.53
N ALA A 16 -9.74 -43.39 31.83
CA ALA A 16 -10.39 -42.24 32.47
C ALA A 16 -9.47 -41.02 32.53
N GLU A 17 -8.22 -41.20 32.93
CA GLU A 17 -7.19 -40.16 32.97
C GLU A 17 -6.92 -39.59 31.57
N ALA A 18 -6.76 -40.44 30.55
CA ALA A 18 -6.60 -40.00 29.17
C ALA A 18 -7.80 -39.17 28.66
N ARG A 19 -9.04 -39.54 29.01
CA ARG A 19 -10.24 -38.75 28.67
C ARG A 19 -10.25 -37.40 29.38
N THR A 20 -9.90 -37.36 30.67
CA THR A 20 -9.82 -36.09 31.41
C THR A 20 -8.72 -35.18 30.86
N HIS A 21 -7.56 -35.74 30.48
CA HIS A 21 -6.50 -34.99 29.82
C HIS A 21 -6.94 -34.45 28.46
N TYR A 22 -7.59 -35.26 27.63
CA TYR A 22 -8.14 -34.83 26.34
C TYR A 22 -9.16 -33.69 26.52
N GLN A 23 -10.08 -33.81 27.47
CA GLN A 23 -11.07 -32.78 27.76
C GLN A 23 -10.43 -31.46 28.21
N ARG A 24 -9.40 -31.51 29.07
CA ARG A 24 -8.65 -30.31 29.48
C ARG A 24 -7.89 -29.68 28.32
N SER A 25 -7.29 -30.49 27.45
CA SER A 25 -6.61 -29.98 26.25
C SER A 25 -7.60 -29.33 25.28
N ALA A 26 -8.78 -29.95 25.05
CA ALA A 26 -9.82 -29.38 24.22
C ALA A 26 -10.35 -28.04 24.76
N GLN A 27 -10.52 -27.93 26.09
CA GLN A 27 -10.90 -26.67 26.73
C GLN A 27 -9.84 -25.58 26.53
N ARG A 28 -8.55 -25.91 26.70
CA ARG A 28 -7.44 -24.97 26.47
C ARG A 28 -7.35 -24.51 25.02
N VAL A 29 -7.56 -25.41 24.05
CA VAL A 29 -7.59 -25.04 22.63
C VAL A 29 -8.74 -24.09 22.35
N ALA A 30 -9.94 -24.38 22.85
CA ALA A 30 -11.10 -23.50 22.68
C ALA A 30 -10.92 -22.12 23.36
N GLU A 31 -10.19 -22.05 24.47
CA GLU A 31 -9.81 -20.78 25.10
C GLU A 31 -8.82 -20.00 24.25
N LEU A 32 -7.79 -20.66 23.73
CA LEU A 32 -6.80 -20.04 22.84
C LEU A 32 -7.41 -19.56 21.52
N GLU A 33 -8.33 -20.32 20.92
CA GLU A 33 -9.04 -19.92 19.71
C GLU A 33 -9.86 -18.64 19.95
N ARG A 34 -10.57 -18.55 21.09
CA ARG A 34 -11.31 -17.32 21.45
C ARG A 34 -10.39 -16.14 21.72
N GLU A 35 -9.24 -16.39 22.35
CA GLU A 35 -8.25 -15.33 22.60
C GLU A 35 -7.61 -14.86 21.28
N TYR A 36 -7.31 -15.78 20.37
CA TYR A 36 -6.83 -15.48 19.02
C TYR A 36 -7.84 -14.65 18.23
N ASP A 37 -9.12 -15.05 18.21
CA ASP A 37 -10.19 -14.30 17.53
C ASP A 37 -10.34 -12.90 18.13
N ARG A 38 -10.27 -12.78 19.46
CA ARG A 38 -10.31 -11.49 20.15
C ARG A 38 -9.14 -10.61 19.78
N LEU A 39 -7.91 -11.13 19.79
CA LEU A 39 -6.71 -10.36 19.44
C LEU A 39 -6.73 -9.95 17.97
N THR A 40 -7.19 -10.83 17.08
CA THR A 40 -7.36 -10.52 15.66
C THR A 40 -8.35 -9.37 15.47
N ALA A 41 -9.53 -9.43 16.08
CA ALA A 41 -10.50 -8.34 16.01
C ALA A 41 -9.98 -7.03 16.62
N GLN A 42 -9.16 -7.09 17.67
CA GLN A 42 -8.51 -5.90 18.24
C GLN A 42 -7.46 -5.31 17.29
N LEU A 43 -6.65 -6.16 16.63
CA LEU A 43 -5.69 -5.73 15.63
C LEU A 43 -6.39 -5.09 14.43
N ASP A 44 -7.49 -5.68 13.95
CA ASP A 44 -8.28 -5.12 12.85
C ASP A 44 -8.86 -3.74 13.22
N ALA A 45 -9.40 -3.61 14.44
CA ALA A 45 -9.93 -2.33 14.93
C ALA A 45 -8.84 -1.25 15.07
N LEU A 46 -7.68 -1.60 15.60
CA LEU A 46 -6.54 -0.68 15.71
C LEU A 46 -5.98 -0.30 14.34
N THR A 47 -5.95 -1.24 13.39
CA THR A 47 -5.53 -0.99 12.01
C THR A 47 -6.47 -0.01 11.34
N ALA A 48 -7.80 -0.21 11.45
CA ALA A 48 -8.80 0.71 10.93
C ALA A 48 -8.72 2.10 11.59
N GLN A 49 -8.49 2.17 12.91
CA GLN A 49 -8.31 3.44 13.61
C GLN A 49 -7.05 4.18 13.12
N ARG A 50 -5.94 3.46 12.94
CA ARG A 50 -4.70 4.02 12.41
C ARG A 50 -4.92 4.57 10.99
N GLU A 51 -5.57 3.82 10.12
CA GLU A 51 -5.89 4.25 8.75
C GLU A 51 -6.75 5.52 8.75
N SER A 52 -7.74 5.61 9.64
CA SER A 52 -8.55 6.82 9.81
C SER A 52 -7.71 8.04 10.21
N VAL A 53 -6.85 7.90 11.22
CA VAL A 53 -6.03 9.02 11.71
C VAL A 53 -5.00 9.46 10.66
N VAL A 54 -4.37 8.51 9.96
CA VAL A 54 -3.43 8.82 8.88
C VAL A 54 -4.16 9.55 7.74
N GLY A 55 -5.37 9.11 7.39
CA GLY A 55 -6.21 9.80 6.41
C GLY A 55 -6.51 11.25 6.78
N ASP A 56 -6.87 11.52 8.04
CA ASP A 56 -7.14 12.88 8.52
C ASP A 56 -5.89 13.77 8.47
N ILE A 57 -4.71 13.23 8.79
CA ILE A 57 -3.43 13.96 8.72
C ILE A 57 -3.08 14.29 7.27
N ASP A 58 -3.25 13.34 6.36
CA ASP A 58 -3.00 13.56 4.93
C ASP A 58 -3.92 14.64 4.35
N GLU A 59 -5.20 14.65 4.74
CA GLU A 59 -6.15 15.68 4.32
C GLU A 59 -5.75 17.07 4.83
N GLN A 60 -5.38 17.18 6.11
CA GLN A 60 -4.88 18.44 6.67
C GLN A 60 -3.59 18.91 5.98
N GLY A 61 -2.66 17.98 5.74
CA GLY A 61 -1.41 18.27 5.06
C GLY A 61 -1.62 18.71 3.61
N ALA A 62 -2.61 18.15 2.91
CA ALA A 62 -2.99 18.56 1.57
C ALA A 62 -3.61 19.96 1.54
N VAL A 63 -4.49 20.26 2.50
CA VAL A 63 -5.07 21.61 2.65
C VAL A 63 -3.98 22.63 2.95
N LEU A 64 -3.01 22.31 3.82
CA LEU A 64 -1.90 23.20 4.13
C LEU A 64 -1.02 23.43 2.91
N PHE A 65 -0.73 22.39 2.11
CA PHE A 65 0.04 22.55 0.87
C PHE A 65 -0.67 23.45 -0.14
N GLU A 66 -1.99 23.29 -0.30
CA GLU A 66 -2.80 24.17 -1.14
C GLU A 66 -2.71 25.61 -0.64
N GLN A 67 -2.82 25.86 0.66
CA GLN A 67 -2.74 27.21 1.22
C GLN A 67 -1.36 27.85 1.02
N LEU A 68 -0.28 27.07 1.15
CA LEU A 68 1.10 27.57 1.02
C LEU A 68 1.51 27.83 -0.43
N THR A 69 0.97 27.06 -1.38
CA THR A 69 1.45 27.08 -2.77
C THR A 69 0.39 27.48 -3.80
N GLY A 70 -0.88 27.46 -3.43
CA GLY A 70 -2.02 27.56 -4.35
C GLY A 70 -2.19 26.33 -5.25
N HIS A 71 -1.45 25.25 -5.00
CA HIS A 71 -1.49 24.03 -5.81
C HIS A 71 -2.55 23.07 -5.28
N ARG A 72 -3.57 22.78 -6.09
CA ARG A 72 -4.71 21.94 -5.69
C ARG A 72 -4.49 20.49 -6.11
N PRO A 73 -5.12 19.53 -5.41
CA PRO A 73 -5.22 18.16 -5.91
C PRO A 73 -5.84 18.11 -7.31
N VAL A 74 -5.29 17.27 -8.17
CA VAL A 74 -5.76 17.11 -9.55
C VAL A 74 -6.12 15.66 -9.82
N THR A 75 -7.32 15.44 -10.34
CA THR A 75 -7.80 14.15 -10.84
C THR A 75 -7.72 14.11 -12.36
N ILE A 76 -7.08 13.06 -12.88
CA ILE A 76 -6.88 12.81 -14.31
C ILE A 76 -7.62 11.53 -14.68
N THR A 77 -8.60 11.63 -15.57
CA THR A 77 -9.28 10.46 -16.13
C THR A 77 -8.64 10.05 -17.45
N ASN A 78 -8.33 8.76 -17.61
CA ASN A 78 -7.78 8.19 -18.84
C ASN A 78 -8.89 7.63 -19.76
N THR A 79 -8.53 7.18 -20.96
CA THR A 79 -9.48 6.60 -21.93
C THR A 79 -10.10 5.26 -21.51
N LEU A 80 -9.52 4.56 -20.53
CA LEU A 80 -10.09 3.34 -19.94
C LEU A 80 -11.11 3.65 -18.82
N GLY A 81 -11.32 4.93 -18.49
CA GLY A 81 -12.10 5.33 -17.33
C GLY A 81 -11.38 5.13 -16.00
N HIS A 82 -10.06 4.91 -16.01
CA HIS A 82 -9.26 4.98 -14.79
C HIS A 82 -9.08 6.44 -14.40
N GLU A 83 -9.22 6.74 -13.13
CA GLU A 83 -8.96 8.05 -12.54
C GLU A 83 -7.69 7.99 -11.69
N VAL A 84 -6.86 9.01 -11.80
CA VAL A 84 -5.67 9.18 -10.96
C VAL A 84 -5.73 10.55 -10.33
N THR A 85 -5.87 10.56 -9.02
CA THR A 85 -5.80 11.77 -8.20
C THR A 85 -4.39 11.90 -7.64
N THR A 86 -3.83 13.09 -7.83
CA THR A 86 -2.55 13.52 -7.27
C THR A 86 -2.83 14.53 -6.18
N SER A 87 -2.29 14.31 -4.99
CA SER A 87 -2.26 15.31 -3.93
C SER A 87 -0.86 15.36 -3.31
N PHE A 88 -0.59 16.46 -2.62
CA PHE A 88 0.72 16.77 -2.06
C PHE A 88 0.50 17.20 -0.63
N THR A 89 1.24 16.63 0.30
CA THR A 89 1.04 16.88 1.74
C THR A 89 2.30 17.50 2.33
N VAL A 90 2.09 18.43 3.24
CA VAL A 90 3.13 19.06 4.08
C VAL A 90 2.66 19.03 5.53
N GLY A 91 3.55 18.72 6.47
CA GLY A 91 3.22 18.63 7.89
C GLY A 91 4.47 18.42 8.76
N GLU A 92 4.28 18.07 10.04
CA GLU A 92 5.38 17.66 10.95
C GLU A 92 6.12 16.40 10.46
N HIS A 93 5.50 15.63 9.57
CA HIS A 93 6.07 14.44 8.95
C HIS A 93 6.72 14.74 7.59
N THR A 94 7.51 13.78 7.08
CA THR A 94 8.15 13.84 5.76
C THR A 94 7.12 14.22 4.69
N PRO A 95 7.34 15.31 3.92
CA PRO A 95 6.47 15.69 2.83
C PRO A 95 6.27 14.52 1.85
N SER A 96 5.06 14.35 1.34
CA SER A 96 4.75 13.24 0.42
C SER A 96 3.89 13.67 -0.76
N VAL A 97 3.96 12.87 -1.81
CA VAL A 97 3.09 12.94 -2.98
C VAL A 97 2.19 11.72 -2.94
N ASN A 98 0.91 11.93 -2.71
CA ASN A 98 -0.06 10.87 -2.61
C ASN A 98 -0.70 10.67 -3.99
N LEU A 99 -0.53 9.46 -4.52
CA LEU A 99 -1.18 9.01 -5.74
C LEU A 99 -2.33 8.10 -5.33
N ARG A 100 -3.56 8.47 -5.67
CA ARG A 100 -4.73 7.61 -5.54
C ARG A 100 -5.27 7.32 -6.91
N TRP A 101 -5.57 6.07 -7.22
CA TRP A 101 -6.13 5.74 -8.51
C TRP A 101 -7.19 4.66 -8.42
N GLU A 102 -8.19 4.80 -9.27
CA GLU A 102 -9.34 3.92 -9.29
C GLU A 102 -9.81 3.68 -10.72
N GLY A 103 -10.58 2.62 -10.92
CA GLY A 103 -11.15 2.35 -12.23
C GLY A 103 -12.29 1.33 -12.20
N PRO A 104 -13.03 1.23 -13.31
CA PRO A 104 -14.11 0.27 -13.44
C PRO A 104 -13.61 -1.17 -13.63
N LEU A 105 -14.30 -2.12 -13.02
CA LEU A 105 -14.25 -3.56 -13.32
C LEU A 105 -15.64 -4.02 -13.78
N PRO A 106 -15.76 -5.16 -14.49
CA PRO A 106 -17.06 -5.71 -14.86
C PRO A 106 -18.00 -5.97 -13.67
N TRP A 107 -17.45 -6.14 -12.47
CA TRP A 107 -18.16 -6.45 -11.23
C TRP A 107 -18.00 -5.39 -10.13
N GLY A 108 -17.51 -4.19 -10.45
CA GLY A 108 -17.36 -3.12 -9.45
C GLY A 108 -16.37 -2.05 -9.84
N SER A 109 -15.67 -1.51 -8.84
CA SER A 109 -14.52 -0.62 -9.01
C SER A 109 -13.35 -1.13 -8.19
N TRP A 110 -12.15 -0.80 -8.63
CA TRP A 110 -10.93 -1.04 -7.88
C TRP A 110 -10.36 0.32 -7.46
N LYS A 111 -9.77 0.39 -6.26
CA LYS A 111 -9.18 1.60 -5.69
C LYS A 111 -7.85 1.26 -5.06
N GLU A 112 -6.85 2.07 -5.35
CA GLU A 112 -5.47 1.85 -4.96
C GLU A 112 -4.82 3.19 -4.62
N ALA A 113 -3.79 3.14 -3.76
CA ALA A 113 -3.06 4.34 -3.35
C ALA A 113 -1.58 4.02 -3.13
N ALA A 114 -0.73 5.03 -3.35
CA ALA A 114 0.67 4.98 -2.99
C ALA A 114 1.18 6.37 -2.62
N ASP A 115 1.96 6.43 -1.55
CA ASP A 115 2.65 7.63 -1.11
C ASP A 115 4.10 7.57 -1.60
N LEU A 116 4.52 8.65 -2.25
CA LEU A 116 5.84 8.80 -2.84
C LEU A 116 6.59 9.93 -2.15
N GLU A 117 7.91 9.74 -1.93
CA GLU A 117 8.74 10.87 -1.58
C GLU A 117 8.82 11.90 -2.74
N PRO A 118 8.98 13.21 -2.47
CA PRO A 118 8.98 14.23 -3.52
C PRO A 118 10.03 13.97 -4.61
N ALA A 119 11.21 13.48 -4.22
CA ALA A 119 12.29 13.16 -5.15
C ALA A 119 11.93 12.01 -6.12
N ILE A 120 11.31 10.93 -5.64
CA ILE A 120 10.92 9.80 -6.50
C ILE A 120 9.72 10.17 -7.39
N ALA A 121 8.78 10.96 -6.87
CA ALA A 121 7.68 11.54 -7.65
C ALA A 121 8.19 12.45 -8.78
N HIS A 122 9.20 13.28 -8.50
CA HIS A 122 9.84 14.12 -9.53
C HIS A 122 10.56 13.27 -10.58
N ALA A 123 11.27 12.22 -10.17
CA ALA A 123 11.93 11.30 -11.08
C ALA A 123 10.93 10.57 -11.99
N LEU A 124 9.78 10.13 -11.45
CA LEU A 124 8.68 9.58 -12.23
C LEU A 124 8.16 10.60 -13.24
N ALA A 125 7.96 11.85 -12.83
CA ALA A 125 7.51 12.92 -13.70
C ALA A 125 8.46 13.11 -14.90
N VAL A 126 9.77 13.11 -14.67
CA VAL A 126 10.79 13.22 -15.73
C VAL A 126 10.75 12.02 -16.66
N ALA A 127 10.60 10.80 -16.12
CA ALA A 127 10.50 9.59 -16.93
C ALA A 127 9.25 9.58 -17.80
N LEU A 128 8.09 9.98 -17.24
CA LEU A 128 6.82 10.17 -17.93
C LEU A 128 6.83 11.35 -18.92
N GLN A 129 7.69 12.35 -18.73
CA GLN A 129 7.83 13.43 -19.71
C GLN A 129 8.66 13.00 -20.93
N ARG A 130 9.72 12.21 -20.69
CA ARG A 130 10.71 11.81 -21.70
C ARG A 130 10.29 10.64 -22.58
N GLY A 131 9.16 10.00 -22.32
CA GLY A 131 8.75 8.85 -23.11
C GLY A 131 9.50 7.57 -22.77
N LEU A 132 10.15 7.46 -21.60
CA LEU A 132 11.07 6.35 -21.35
C LEU A 132 10.38 4.97 -21.38
N TRP A 133 9.10 4.92 -21.03
CA TRP A 133 8.26 3.71 -21.13
C TRP A 133 8.04 3.19 -22.55
N LYS A 134 8.37 3.99 -23.58
CA LYS A 134 8.20 3.63 -25.00
C LYS A 134 9.46 3.01 -25.60
N GLN A 135 10.60 3.13 -24.93
CA GLN A 135 11.91 2.86 -25.53
C GLN A 135 12.40 1.43 -25.33
N ASP A 136 11.75 0.65 -24.48
CA ASP A 136 12.26 -0.67 -24.09
C ASP A 136 11.10 -1.66 -23.86
N ASP A 137 11.27 -2.91 -24.31
CA ASP A 137 10.34 -4.02 -24.03
C ASP A 137 10.43 -4.47 -22.56
N ARG A 138 11.37 -3.89 -21.79
CA ARG A 138 11.61 -4.19 -20.39
C ARG A 138 11.11 -3.06 -19.48
N LEU A 139 10.61 -3.44 -18.30
CA LEU A 139 10.27 -2.50 -17.24
C LEU A 139 11.53 -1.75 -16.79
N GLN A 140 11.53 -0.43 -16.97
CA GLN A 140 12.56 0.46 -16.46
C GLN A 140 12.32 0.74 -14.98
N ARG A 141 13.35 0.52 -14.16
CA ARG A 141 13.29 0.78 -12.73
C ARG A 141 13.88 2.15 -12.40
N ILE A 142 13.12 2.95 -11.67
CA ILE A 142 13.53 4.23 -11.11
C ILE A 142 13.75 4.01 -9.62
N ARG A 143 15.00 4.08 -9.18
CA ARG A 143 15.40 3.93 -7.78
C ARG A 143 16.35 5.06 -7.40
N LEU A 144 16.09 5.69 -6.27
CA LEU A 144 16.92 6.76 -5.72
C LEU A 144 17.58 6.30 -4.40
N PRO A 145 18.84 6.70 -4.10
CA PRO A 145 19.59 6.19 -2.95
C PRO A 145 18.96 6.42 -1.58
N HIS A 146 18.08 7.43 -1.46
CA HIS A 146 17.47 7.85 -0.19
C HIS A 146 15.95 7.67 -0.16
N CYS A 147 15.37 7.05 -1.18
CA CYS A 147 13.94 6.79 -1.22
C CYS A 147 13.64 5.36 -0.75
N SER A 148 12.58 5.23 0.04
CA SER A 148 12.04 3.92 0.43
C SER A 148 11.21 3.28 -0.67
N LYS A 149 10.84 4.03 -1.72
CA LYS A 149 10.09 3.52 -2.86
C LYS A 149 10.96 3.38 -4.12
N GLU A 150 10.65 2.36 -4.92
CA GLU A 150 11.12 2.13 -6.28
C GLU A 150 9.92 2.16 -7.23
N ILE A 151 10.11 2.64 -8.46
CA ILE A 151 9.03 2.67 -9.45
C ILE A 151 9.46 1.87 -10.68
N SER A 152 8.67 0.88 -11.06
CA SER A 152 8.83 0.17 -12.32
C SER A 152 7.91 0.78 -13.37
N LEU A 153 8.44 1.18 -14.51
CA LEU A 153 7.75 1.87 -15.60
C LEU A 153 7.93 1.09 -16.91
N GLY A 154 6.88 0.91 -17.70
CA GLY A 154 6.95 0.28 -19.02
C GLY A 154 5.74 0.58 -19.89
N ALA A 155 5.73 0.04 -21.11
CA ALA A 155 4.59 0.18 -22.00
C ALA A 155 3.35 -0.56 -21.44
N SER A 156 2.16 0.02 -21.62
CA SER A 156 0.92 -0.70 -21.35
C SER A 156 0.63 -1.66 -22.50
N SER A 157 0.30 -2.91 -22.17
CA SER A 157 -0.18 -3.89 -23.15
C SER A 157 -1.66 -3.68 -23.54
N LYS A 158 -2.42 -2.94 -22.72
CA LYS A 158 -3.85 -2.69 -22.94
C LYS A 158 -4.14 -1.41 -23.71
N ILE A 159 -3.24 -0.42 -23.65
CA ILE A 159 -3.43 0.88 -24.30
C ILE A 159 -2.31 1.12 -25.32
N LYS A 160 -2.68 1.34 -26.59
CA LYS A 160 -1.71 1.73 -27.62
C LYS A 160 -1.00 3.03 -27.23
N ASN A 161 0.33 3.00 -27.19
CA ASN A 161 1.18 4.10 -26.71
C ASN A 161 0.94 4.49 -25.24
N GLY A 162 0.33 3.61 -24.45
CA GLY A 162 0.09 3.83 -23.03
C GLY A 162 1.34 3.59 -22.19
N ALA A 163 1.42 4.30 -21.07
CA ALA A 163 2.38 4.04 -20.01
C ALA A 163 1.74 3.13 -18.97
N SER A 164 2.55 2.31 -18.35
CA SER A 164 2.18 1.57 -17.15
C SER A 164 3.27 1.68 -16.12
N PHE A 165 2.89 1.84 -14.85
CA PHE A 165 3.86 1.81 -13.77
C PHE A 165 3.32 1.15 -12.51
N ILE A 166 4.26 0.71 -11.67
CA ILE A 166 4.05 0.04 -10.40
C ILE A 166 4.92 0.73 -9.36
N VAL A 167 4.35 1.09 -8.23
CA VAL A 167 5.09 1.57 -7.05
C VAL A 167 5.44 0.37 -6.17
N ILE A 168 6.71 0.26 -5.80
CA ILE A 168 7.27 -0.86 -5.05
C ILE A 168 7.87 -0.30 -3.76
N ASP A 169 7.42 -0.78 -2.61
CA ASP A 169 8.09 -0.50 -1.33
C ASP A 169 9.35 -1.35 -1.20
N THR A 170 10.51 -0.70 -1.00
CA THR A 170 11.79 -1.38 -0.86
C THR A 170 12.06 -1.87 0.57
N ARG A 171 11.26 -1.44 1.55
CA ARG A 171 11.36 -1.87 2.96
C ARG A 171 10.60 -3.17 3.25
N GLU A 172 9.67 -3.55 2.38
CA GLU A 172 8.96 -4.82 2.50
C GLU A 172 9.82 -5.97 1.96
N THR A 173 10.56 -6.63 2.85
CA THR A 173 11.37 -7.80 2.52
C THR A 173 10.52 -9.07 2.41
N HIS A 174 10.58 -9.69 1.23
CA HIS A 174 10.44 -11.12 0.92
C HIS A 174 9.14 -11.90 1.18
N GLU A 175 8.22 -11.51 2.06
CA GLU A 175 7.01 -12.33 2.34
C GLU A 175 5.67 -11.70 1.90
N TYR A 176 5.66 -10.39 1.66
CA TYR A 176 4.55 -9.69 1.00
C TYR A 176 5.07 -9.12 -0.32
N ARG A 177 5.08 -9.91 -1.39
CA ARG A 177 5.03 -9.35 -2.76
C ARG A 177 3.61 -8.82 -3.01
N GLY A 178 3.13 -7.94 -2.15
CA GLY A 178 2.03 -7.05 -2.50
C GLY A 178 2.64 -6.05 -3.47
N SER A 179 2.62 -6.33 -4.78
CA SER A 179 2.73 -5.22 -5.71
C SER A 179 1.54 -4.33 -5.37
N THR A 180 1.79 -3.22 -4.67
CA THR A 180 0.82 -2.13 -4.52
C THR A 180 0.71 -1.47 -5.89
N SER A 181 0.06 -2.22 -6.77
CA SER A 181 -0.93 -1.69 -7.67
C SER A 181 -0.35 -1.06 -8.94
N PHE A 182 -0.89 -1.56 -10.04
CA PHE A 182 -0.47 -1.26 -11.39
C PHE A 182 -1.41 -0.20 -11.96
N LEU A 183 -0.83 0.90 -12.45
CA LEU A 183 -1.58 1.98 -13.07
C LEU A 183 -1.28 2.03 -14.57
N GLU A 184 -2.33 2.01 -15.39
CA GLU A 184 -2.24 2.21 -16.83
C GLU A 184 -2.76 3.59 -17.22
N LEU A 185 -2.00 4.27 -18.05
CA LEU A 185 -2.30 5.60 -18.55
C LEU A 185 -2.18 5.60 -20.06
N ASP A 186 -3.15 6.23 -20.73
CA ASP A 186 -2.94 6.62 -22.12
C ASP A 186 -1.88 7.73 -22.23
N GLY A 187 -1.41 7.99 -23.45
CA GLY A 187 -0.35 8.98 -23.67
C GLY A 187 -0.71 10.42 -23.30
N LYS A 188 -2.00 10.78 -23.20
CA LYS A 188 -2.46 12.09 -22.75
C LYS A 188 -2.45 12.14 -21.22
N ALA A 189 -3.03 11.14 -20.57
CA ALA A 189 -3.05 11.01 -19.12
C ALA A 189 -1.62 10.93 -18.54
N ALA A 190 -0.71 10.19 -19.18
CA ALA A 190 0.70 10.13 -18.79
C ALA A 190 1.41 11.49 -18.85
N LYS A 191 1.14 12.29 -19.90
CA LYS A 191 1.70 13.65 -20.02
C LYS A 191 1.15 14.61 -18.98
N TRP A 192 -0.15 14.52 -18.68
CA TRP A 192 -0.79 15.34 -17.66
C TRP A 192 -0.26 14.98 -16.28
N LEU A 193 -0.17 13.68 -15.96
CA LEU A 193 0.41 13.21 -14.71
C LEU A 193 1.87 13.66 -14.58
N ALA A 194 2.66 13.57 -15.66
CA ALA A 194 4.03 14.07 -15.67
C ALA A 194 4.12 15.57 -15.32
N ALA A 195 3.29 16.40 -15.94
CA ALA A 195 3.29 17.84 -15.68
C ALA A 195 2.92 18.15 -14.23
N GLU A 196 1.91 17.46 -13.73
CA GLU A 196 1.37 17.63 -12.39
C GLU A 196 2.35 17.19 -11.31
N LEU A 197 2.87 15.96 -11.42
CA LEU A 197 3.90 15.45 -10.52
C LEU A 197 5.13 16.36 -10.52
N LYS A 198 5.57 16.84 -11.68
CA LYS A 198 6.74 17.73 -11.77
C LYS A 198 6.50 19.04 -11.04
N ALA A 199 5.34 19.67 -11.26
CA ALA A 199 5.01 20.96 -10.66
C ALA A 199 4.87 20.86 -9.13
N GLY A 200 4.09 19.89 -8.63
CA GLY A 200 3.86 19.76 -7.19
C GLY A 200 5.07 19.22 -6.44
N SER A 201 5.78 18.21 -6.96
CA SER A 201 7.00 17.69 -6.31
C SER A 201 8.11 18.73 -6.23
N GLN A 202 8.28 19.57 -7.26
CA GLN A 202 9.26 20.65 -7.21
C GLN A 202 8.91 21.66 -6.12
N ARG A 203 7.63 22.02 -5.97
CA ARG A 203 7.18 22.92 -4.91
C ARG A 203 7.42 22.34 -3.51
N LEU A 204 7.20 21.03 -3.33
CA LEU A 204 7.53 20.36 -2.07
C LEU A 204 9.03 20.43 -1.77
N LEU A 205 9.89 20.12 -2.75
CA LEU A 205 11.34 20.20 -2.61
C LEU A 205 11.81 21.63 -2.30
N ASP A 206 11.20 22.64 -2.94
CA ASP A 206 11.51 24.05 -2.69
C ASP A 206 11.09 24.51 -1.28
N LEU A 207 10.03 23.91 -0.71
CA LEU A 207 9.60 24.17 0.66
C LEU A 207 10.55 23.52 1.68
N GLU A 208 10.98 22.27 1.45
CA GLU A 208 11.95 21.57 2.31
C GLU A 208 13.27 22.36 2.44
N GLN A 209 13.74 22.94 1.33
CA GLN A 209 14.97 23.74 1.30
C GLN A 209 14.86 25.07 2.06
N LYS A 210 13.65 25.62 2.24
CA LYS A 210 13.45 26.88 2.98
C LYS A 210 13.40 26.68 4.49
N VAL A 211 13.13 25.46 4.94
CA VAL A 211 12.98 25.10 6.36
C VAL A 211 14.28 24.52 6.94
N SER A 212 15.20 24.06 6.08
CA SER A 212 16.54 23.56 6.44
C SER A 212 17.58 24.67 6.52
#